data_AF-A0A837HBJ8-F1
#
_entry.id   AF-A0A837HBJ8-F1
#
_cell.length_a   1.000
_cell.length_b   1.000
_cell.length_c   1.000
_cell.angle_alpha   90.00
_cell.angle_beta   90.00
_cell.angle_gamma   90.00
#
_symmetry.space_group_name_H-M   'P 1'
#
loop_
_entity.id
_entity.type
_entity.pdbx_description
1 polymer ?
#
loop_
_entity_poly.entity_id
_entity_poly.type
_entity_poly.pdbx_seq_one_letter_code
_entity_poly.pdbx_strand_id
1 'polypeptide(L)'
;MKNEIADTYFLTEREIISKLPPDKKKLRDNLLREEATQVHDRFAKFVVPAKVILKGSAFTDHKKEFTEKDFEVGAKLLKLLATDCDTKVSPIFWAHPIMSAEYAETIEEVIKQNGGPDLNPWLIKSRLLIHDIGKLFKFRYMLSNQIASRFLKRCGVDSRTMDFIPPVEDIIGISKKTITEIEKLSLEQIIADVANNLGQPKLNLSGEITIKDTNEIIGFAKTQPQRYTGGVWINEDLAKRALSERNGQYMTIELLRKEMAFLYKEYKVDFRRTQIKTLEKFRKPKNKNIVNELQKLTNSN
;
A
#
# COMPACT_ATOMS: atom_id res chain seq x y z
N MET A 1 12.99 6.91 34.98
CA MET A 1 12.78 5.52 34.52
C MET A 1 13.48 5.35 33.19
N LYS A 2 14.44 4.44 33.11
CA LYS A 2 15.22 4.16 31.91
C LYS A 2 14.35 3.43 30.89
N ASN A 3 14.44 3.84 29.62
CA ASN A 3 13.84 3.18 28.47
C ASN A 3 14.47 1.79 28.27
N GLU A 4 13.93 0.76 28.91
CA GLU A 4 14.35 -0.64 28.72
C GLU A 4 13.65 -1.33 27.54
N ILE A 5 12.84 -0.60 26.75
CA ILE A 5 12.04 -1.19 25.65
C ILE A 5 12.85 -1.29 24.33
N ALA A 6 14.02 -0.65 24.22
CA ALA A 6 14.72 -0.51 22.93
C ALA A 6 15.73 -1.63 22.58
N ASP A 7 16.20 -2.43 23.54
CA ASP A 7 17.39 -3.28 23.31
C ASP A 7 17.12 -4.75 22.96
N THR A 8 15.87 -5.21 22.90
CA THR A 8 15.61 -6.66 22.83
C THR A 8 15.46 -7.26 21.42
N TYR A 9 15.46 -6.49 20.32
CA TYR A 9 15.10 -7.05 19.00
C TYR A 9 15.90 -6.53 17.80
N PHE A 10 17.21 -6.32 17.94
CA PHE A 10 18.10 -6.18 16.79
C PHE A 10 18.89 -7.47 16.52
N LEU A 11 18.20 -8.60 16.41
CA LEU A 11 18.81 -9.75 15.75
C LEU A 11 18.76 -9.49 14.24
N THR A 12 19.91 -9.60 13.58
CA THR A 12 19.97 -9.63 12.12
C THR A 12 19.19 -10.84 11.60
N GLU A 13 18.61 -10.75 10.41
CA GLU A 13 17.84 -11.86 9.81
C GLU A 13 18.59 -13.20 9.89
N ARG A 14 19.92 -13.18 9.74
CA ARG A 14 20.82 -14.34 9.92
C ARG A 14 20.79 -14.95 11.32
N GLU A 15 20.89 -14.14 12.36
CA GLU A 15 20.88 -14.60 13.76
C GLU A 15 19.51 -15.17 14.12
N ILE A 16 18.45 -14.64 13.54
CA ILE A 16 17.09 -15.12 13.75
C ILE A 16 16.86 -16.47 13.05
N ILE A 17 17.32 -16.62 11.80
CA ILE A 17 17.22 -17.88 11.03
C ILE A 17 17.94 -19.03 11.76
N SER A 18 19.05 -18.73 12.45
CA SER A 18 19.81 -19.74 13.20
C SER A 18 19.03 -20.35 14.38
N LYS A 19 17.97 -19.69 14.85
CA LYS A 19 17.18 -20.08 16.04
C LYS A 19 15.88 -20.82 15.70
N LEU A 20 15.59 -21.08 14.42
CA LEU A 20 14.38 -21.80 14.03
C LEU A 20 14.50 -23.31 14.27
N PRO A 21 13.42 -23.98 14.74
CA PRO A 21 13.33 -25.43 14.75
C PRO A 21 13.61 -26.04 13.36
N PRO A 22 14.25 -27.23 13.27
CA PRO A 22 14.66 -27.82 11.99
C PRO A 22 13.52 -28.04 10.98
N ASP A 23 12.33 -28.42 11.46
CA ASP A 23 11.10 -28.61 10.67
C ASP A 23 10.60 -27.28 10.10
N LYS A 24 10.57 -26.22 10.91
CA LYS A 24 10.23 -24.87 10.45
C LYS A 24 11.27 -24.31 9.49
N LYS A 25 12.56 -24.61 9.72
CA LYS A 25 13.66 -24.21 8.82
C LYS A 25 13.53 -24.89 7.46
N LYS A 26 13.26 -26.19 7.41
CA LYS A 26 13.04 -26.94 6.16
C LYS A 26 11.81 -26.43 5.39
N LEU A 27 10.70 -26.18 6.09
CA LEU A 27 9.49 -25.63 5.48
C LEU A 27 9.75 -24.20 4.93
N ARG A 28 10.40 -23.34 5.71
CA ARG A 28 10.84 -22.01 5.28
C ARG A 28 11.73 -22.08 4.03
N ASP A 29 12.73 -22.96 4.02
CA ASP A 29 13.68 -23.06 2.91
C ASP A 29 13.03 -23.63 1.62
N ASN A 30 12.00 -24.46 1.76
CA ASN A 30 11.17 -24.89 0.62
C ASN A 30 10.32 -23.73 0.09
N LEU A 31 9.64 -22.99 0.98
CA LEU A 31 8.84 -21.82 0.61
C LEU A 31 9.71 -20.72 -0.01
N LEU A 32 10.92 -20.46 0.51
CA LEU A 32 11.91 -19.55 -0.09
C LEU A 32 12.22 -19.95 -1.52
N ARG A 33 12.40 -21.25 -1.78
CA ARG A 33 12.77 -21.75 -3.12
C ARG A 33 11.60 -21.64 -4.09
N GLU A 34 10.40 -22.01 -3.66
CA GLU A 34 9.17 -21.84 -4.44
C GLU A 34 8.92 -20.37 -4.77
N GLU A 35 8.98 -19.49 -3.77
CA GLU A 35 8.82 -18.05 -3.94
C GLU A 35 9.96 -17.44 -4.77
N ALA A 36 11.22 -17.82 -4.56
CA ALA A 36 12.34 -17.31 -5.36
C ALA A 36 12.21 -17.70 -6.83
N THR A 37 11.76 -18.93 -7.12
CA THR A 37 11.51 -19.40 -8.49
C THR A 37 10.34 -18.62 -9.11
N GLN A 38 9.21 -18.51 -8.40
CA GLN A 38 8.05 -17.76 -8.88
C GLN A 38 8.34 -16.28 -9.06
N VAL A 39 9.07 -15.64 -8.13
CA VAL A 39 9.51 -14.25 -8.23
C VAL A 39 10.45 -14.10 -9.41
N HIS A 40 11.45 -14.97 -9.57
CA HIS A 40 12.43 -14.85 -10.65
C HIS A 40 11.76 -14.95 -12.02
N ASP A 41 10.95 -15.99 -12.23
CA ASP A 41 10.33 -16.29 -13.52
C ASP A 41 9.24 -15.27 -13.87
N ARG A 42 8.35 -14.93 -12.91
CA ARG A 42 7.33 -13.90 -13.14
C ARG A 42 7.93 -12.51 -13.27
N PHE A 43 8.91 -12.15 -12.44
CA PHE A 43 9.53 -10.82 -12.56
C PHE A 43 10.28 -10.68 -13.87
N ALA A 44 10.98 -11.72 -14.34
CA ALA A 44 11.69 -11.66 -15.61
C ALA A 44 10.73 -11.31 -16.77
N LYS A 45 9.52 -11.88 -16.76
CA LYS A 45 8.48 -11.58 -17.76
C LYS A 45 8.02 -10.12 -17.74
N PHE A 46 7.92 -9.49 -16.56
CA PHE A 46 7.35 -8.14 -16.43
C PHE A 46 8.37 -7.00 -16.38
N VAL A 47 9.60 -7.25 -15.94
CA VAL A 47 10.58 -6.18 -15.71
C VAL A 47 10.91 -5.43 -17.00
N VAL A 48 11.15 -6.12 -18.12
CA VAL A 48 11.48 -5.45 -19.39
C VAL A 48 10.30 -4.63 -19.93
N PRO A 49 9.08 -5.18 -20.07
CA PRO A 49 7.93 -4.37 -20.47
C PRO A 49 7.61 -3.22 -19.51
N ALA A 50 7.72 -3.44 -18.20
CA ALA A 50 7.48 -2.39 -17.20
C ALA A 50 8.49 -1.25 -17.30
N LYS A 51 9.77 -1.55 -17.56
CA LYS A 51 10.79 -0.52 -17.84
C LYS A 51 10.40 0.35 -19.04
N VAL A 52 9.88 -0.27 -20.11
CA VAL A 52 9.44 0.46 -21.31
C VAL A 52 8.27 1.39 -20.97
N ILE A 53 7.28 0.90 -20.22
CA ILE A 53 6.12 1.70 -19.79
C ILE A 53 6.55 2.88 -18.93
N LEU A 54 7.46 2.66 -17.97
CA LEU A 54 7.91 3.65 -16.99
C LEU A 54 8.95 4.63 -17.55
N LYS A 55 9.52 4.35 -18.73
CA LYS A 55 10.66 5.11 -19.28
C LYS A 55 10.32 6.59 -19.42
N GLY A 56 11.10 7.43 -18.75
CA GLY A 56 10.99 8.89 -18.86
C GLY A 56 9.80 9.49 -18.11
N SER A 57 9.10 8.71 -17.29
CA SER A 57 8.10 9.19 -16.32
C SER A 57 8.76 9.70 -15.04
N ALA A 58 8.02 10.47 -14.24
CA ALA A 58 8.45 10.94 -12.93
C ALA A 58 8.71 9.79 -11.92
N PHE A 59 8.21 8.58 -12.20
CA PHE A 59 8.55 7.40 -11.40
C PHE A 59 10.03 7.03 -11.48
N THR A 60 10.70 7.31 -12.60
CA THR A 60 12.09 6.87 -12.88
C THR A 60 13.09 8.03 -12.95
N ASP A 61 12.61 9.28 -12.99
CA ASP A 61 13.43 10.48 -13.05
C ASP A 61 12.97 11.51 -12.01
N HIS A 62 13.76 11.66 -10.96
CA HIS A 62 13.45 12.56 -9.84
C HIS A 62 13.55 14.04 -10.15
N LYS A 63 14.06 14.41 -11.32
CA LYS A 63 14.08 15.81 -11.77
C LYS A 63 12.76 16.20 -12.44
N LYS A 64 11.87 15.25 -12.68
CA LYS A 64 10.56 15.49 -13.28
C LYS A 64 9.50 15.61 -12.20
N GLU A 65 8.61 16.58 -12.39
CA GLU A 65 7.37 16.65 -11.62
C GLU A 65 6.38 15.61 -12.13
N PHE A 66 5.52 15.14 -11.23
CA PHE A 66 4.42 14.27 -11.60
C PHE A 66 3.36 15.05 -12.35
N THR A 67 2.79 14.42 -13.37
CA THR A 67 1.76 14.97 -14.27
C THR A 67 0.65 13.95 -14.51
N GLU A 68 -0.40 14.34 -15.22
CA GLU A 68 -1.47 13.42 -15.64
C GLU A 68 -0.93 12.21 -16.44
N LYS A 69 0.13 12.42 -17.24
CA LYS A 69 0.77 11.33 -17.99
C LYS A 69 1.34 10.26 -17.08
N ASP A 70 1.84 10.62 -15.89
CA ASP A 70 2.38 9.67 -14.94
C ASP A 70 1.26 8.80 -14.33
N PHE A 71 0.07 9.36 -14.13
CA PHE A 71 -1.11 8.57 -13.75
C PHE A 71 -1.45 7.52 -14.83
N GLU A 72 -1.44 7.92 -16.11
CA GLU A 72 -1.68 7.00 -17.22
C GLU A 72 -0.59 5.92 -17.33
N VAL A 73 0.67 6.27 -17.08
CA VAL A 73 1.80 5.33 -17.02
C VAL A 73 1.59 4.32 -15.89
N GLY A 74 1.19 4.77 -14.70
CA GLY A 74 0.84 3.89 -13.58
C GLY A 74 -0.31 2.94 -13.93
N ALA A 75 -1.36 3.44 -14.58
CA ALA A 75 -2.49 2.62 -15.03
C ALA A 75 -2.07 1.59 -16.09
N LYS A 76 -1.18 1.95 -17.03
CA LYS A 76 -0.60 1.01 -18.01
C LYS A 76 0.22 -0.08 -17.32
N LEU A 77 0.98 0.26 -16.28
CA LEU A 77 1.72 -0.73 -15.49
C LEU A 77 0.77 -1.71 -14.80
N LEU A 78 -0.32 -1.23 -14.19
CA LEU A 78 -1.33 -2.11 -13.60
C LEU A 78 -1.95 -3.06 -14.65
N LYS A 79 -2.26 -2.57 -15.85
CA LYS A 79 -2.79 -3.40 -16.94
C LYS A 79 -1.81 -4.48 -17.37
N LEU A 80 -0.52 -4.14 -17.50
CA LEU A 80 0.52 -5.13 -17.77
C LEU A 80 0.52 -6.23 -16.70
N LEU A 81 0.49 -5.86 -15.41
CA LEU A 81 0.53 -6.81 -14.30
C LEU A 81 -0.76 -7.64 -14.16
N ALA A 82 -1.91 -7.08 -14.55
CA ALA A 82 -3.20 -7.80 -14.53
C ALA A 82 -3.23 -9.00 -15.50
N THR A 83 -2.35 -9.03 -16.52
CA THR A 83 -2.26 -10.15 -17.48
C THR A 83 -1.71 -11.44 -16.89
N ASP A 84 -1.22 -11.45 -15.66
CA ASP A 84 -0.66 -12.65 -15.00
C ASP A 84 -0.71 -12.52 -13.47
N CYS A 85 -1.64 -11.69 -12.98
CA CYS A 85 -1.91 -11.62 -11.56
C CYS A 85 -2.57 -12.92 -11.11
N ASP A 86 -2.44 -13.24 -9.83
CA ASP A 86 -3.07 -14.46 -9.32
C ASP A 86 -4.61 -14.42 -9.42
N THR A 87 -5.22 -15.54 -9.82
CA THR A 87 -6.68 -15.66 -9.98
C THR A 87 -7.47 -15.48 -8.67
N LYS A 88 -6.81 -15.56 -7.51
CA LYS A 88 -7.42 -15.25 -6.20
C LYS A 88 -7.38 -13.77 -5.84
N VAL A 89 -6.78 -12.90 -6.65
CA VAL A 89 -6.91 -11.45 -6.50
C VAL A 89 -8.39 -11.11 -6.68
N SER A 90 -9.01 -10.59 -5.62
CA SER A 90 -10.44 -10.26 -5.65
C SER A 90 -10.74 -9.24 -6.75
N PRO A 91 -11.82 -9.38 -7.54
CA PRO A 91 -12.16 -8.39 -8.57
C PRO A 91 -12.31 -6.96 -8.05
N ILE A 92 -12.65 -6.80 -6.77
CA ILE A 92 -12.76 -5.48 -6.12
C ILE A 92 -11.40 -4.86 -5.79
N PHE A 93 -10.33 -5.66 -5.75
CA PHE A 93 -8.97 -5.17 -5.53
C PHE A 93 -8.61 -4.06 -6.50
N TRP A 94 -8.94 -4.21 -7.78
CA TRP A 94 -8.61 -3.24 -8.82
C TRP A 94 -9.25 -1.86 -8.62
N ALA A 95 -10.36 -1.80 -7.88
CA ALA A 95 -10.95 -0.52 -7.52
C ALA A 95 -10.17 0.20 -6.42
N HIS A 96 -9.46 -0.52 -5.54
CA HIS A 96 -8.76 0.07 -4.40
C HIS A 96 -7.66 1.09 -4.78
N PRO A 97 -6.68 0.79 -5.67
CA PRO A 97 -5.64 1.77 -6.01
C PRO A 97 -6.23 2.99 -6.72
N ILE A 98 -7.26 2.80 -7.57
CA ILE A 98 -7.95 3.91 -8.26
C ILE A 98 -8.73 4.76 -7.25
N MET A 99 -9.51 4.12 -6.36
CA MET A 99 -10.30 4.80 -5.34
C MET A 99 -9.42 5.58 -4.37
N SER A 100 -8.30 5.00 -3.94
CA SER A 100 -7.33 5.69 -3.06
C SER A 100 -6.72 6.90 -3.76
N ALA A 101 -6.35 6.76 -5.04
CA ALA A 101 -5.83 7.88 -5.82
C ALA A 101 -6.84 9.03 -5.95
N GLU A 102 -8.11 8.74 -6.22
CA GLU A 102 -9.19 9.75 -6.28
C GLU A 102 -9.49 10.35 -4.88
N TYR A 103 -9.33 9.57 -3.82
CA TYR A 103 -9.50 10.04 -2.44
C TYR A 103 -8.42 11.07 -2.09
N ALA A 104 -7.15 10.79 -2.42
CA ALA A 104 -6.04 11.72 -2.21
C ALA A 104 -6.26 13.05 -2.94
N GLU A 105 -6.61 13.01 -4.23
CA GLU A 105 -6.91 14.22 -5.00
C GLU A 105 -8.05 15.03 -4.38
N THR A 106 -9.10 14.36 -3.88
CA THR A 106 -10.22 15.05 -3.23
C THR A 106 -9.79 15.71 -1.92
N ILE A 107 -8.90 15.09 -1.14
CA ILE A 107 -8.32 15.70 0.06
C ILE A 107 -7.49 16.93 -0.31
N GLU A 108 -6.60 16.82 -1.31
CA GLU A 108 -5.76 17.92 -1.77
C GLU A 108 -6.58 19.12 -2.27
N GLU A 109 -7.66 18.87 -3.01
CA GLU A 109 -8.59 19.92 -3.43
C GLU A 109 -9.20 20.65 -2.24
N VAL A 110 -9.59 19.93 -1.19
CA VAL A 110 -10.14 20.56 0.03
C VAL A 110 -9.07 21.37 0.76
N ILE A 111 -7.84 20.85 0.87
CA ILE A 111 -6.70 21.57 1.46
C ILE A 111 -6.47 22.89 0.72
N LYS A 112 -6.40 22.84 -0.62
CA LYS A 112 -6.22 24.03 -1.48
C LYS A 112 -7.36 25.03 -1.32
N GLN A 113 -8.61 24.58 -1.27
CA GLN A 113 -9.79 25.44 -1.07
C GLN A 113 -9.79 26.15 0.29
N ASN A 114 -9.13 25.58 1.30
CA ASN A 114 -9.03 26.14 2.65
C ASN A 114 -7.70 26.88 2.88
N GLY A 115 -7.01 27.31 1.82
CA GLY A 115 -5.78 28.11 1.93
C GLY A 115 -4.54 27.33 2.36
N GLY A 116 -4.58 25.99 2.26
CA GLY A 116 -3.42 25.14 2.49
C GLY A 116 -2.36 25.26 1.38
N PRO A 117 -1.23 24.52 1.51
CA PRO A 117 -0.15 24.56 0.55
C PRO A 117 -0.59 24.05 -0.84
N ASP A 118 0.04 24.59 -1.90
CA ASP A 118 -0.17 24.10 -3.26
C ASP A 118 0.63 22.82 -3.49
N LEU A 119 -0.03 21.68 -3.32
CA LEU A 119 0.53 20.36 -3.54
C LEU A 119 0.40 19.95 -5.01
N ASN A 120 1.35 19.18 -5.53
CA ASN A 120 1.23 18.60 -6.87
C ASN A 120 0.17 17.47 -6.85
N PRO A 121 -0.99 17.65 -7.49
CA PRO A 121 -2.10 16.69 -7.40
C PRO A 121 -1.80 15.34 -8.06
N TRP A 122 -0.79 15.29 -8.92
CA TRP A 122 -0.40 14.06 -9.61
C TRP A 122 0.62 13.25 -8.83
N LEU A 123 1.30 13.85 -7.84
CA LEU A 123 2.32 13.19 -7.04
C LEU A 123 1.73 12.02 -6.24
N ILE A 124 0.80 12.32 -5.33
CA ILE A 124 0.20 11.31 -4.45
C ILE A 124 -0.68 10.37 -5.27
N LYS A 125 -1.48 10.94 -6.18
CA LYS A 125 -2.39 10.19 -7.05
C LYS A 125 -1.68 9.11 -7.87
N SER A 126 -0.56 9.46 -8.52
CA SER A 126 0.18 8.49 -9.35
C SER A 126 0.90 7.44 -8.52
N ARG A 127 1.42 7.81 -7.35
CA ARG A 127 2.09 6.87 -6.44
C ARG A 127 1.12 5.85 -5.83
N LEU A 128 -0.10 6.29 -5.47
CA LEU A 128 -1.16 5.40 -4.98
C LEU A 128 -1.64 4.38 -6.01
N LEU A 129 -1.45 4.61 -7.31
CA LEU A 129 -1.76 3.57 -8.30
C LEU A 129 -0.88 2.32 -8.15
N ILE A 130 0.40 2.51 -7.83
CA ILE A 130 1.40 1.44 -7.87
C ILE A 130 1.83 0.96 -6.49
N HIS A 131 1.29 1.54 -5.41
CA HIS A 131 1.72 1.25 -4.04
C HIS A 131 1.51 -0.22 -3.64
N ASP A 132 0.47 -0.85 -4.20
CA ASP A 132 -0.04 -2.14 -3.77
C ASP A 132 0.28 -3.29 -4.75
N ILE A 133 1.14 -3.06 -5.74
CA ILE A 133 1.43 -4.04 -6.81
C ILE A 133 2.01 -5.35 -6.28
N GLY A 134 2.62 -5.35 -5.09
CA GLY A 134 3.12 -6.55 -4.44
C GLY A 134 2.03 -7.60 -4.18
N LYS A 135 0.80 -7.13 -3.94
CA LYS A 135 -0.37 -8.00 -3.70
C LYS A 135 -0.81 -8.75 -4.97
N LEU A 136 -0.38 -8.30 -6.15
CA LEU A 136 -0.74 -8.92 -7.43
C LEU A 136 -0.05 -10.28 -7.66
N PHE A 137 1.06 -10.54 -6.97
CA PHE A 137 1.91 -11.67 -7.27
C PHE A 137 1.70 -12.91 -6.36
N LYS A 138 0.61 -12.97 -5.56
CA LYS A 138 0.32 -14.03 -4.55
C LYS A 138 1.54 -14.44 -3.74
N PHE A 139 1.96 -13.51 -2.91
CA PHE A 139 2.89 -13.81 -1.84
C PHE A 139 2.21 -13.61 -0.50
N ARG A 140 2.84 -14.12 0.55
CA ARG A 140 2.39 -13.87 1.92
C ARG A 140 2.45 -12.37 2.23
N TYR A 141 1.66 -11.93 3.20
CA TYR A 141 1.29 -10.52 3.35
C TYR A 141 2.50 -9.57 3.54
N MET A 142 3.53 -9.92 4.34
CA MET A 142 4.76 -9.11 4.48
C MET A 142 5.70 -9.18 3.28
N LEU A 143 5.72 -10.33 2.61
CA LEU A 143 6.53 -10.51 1.40
C LEU A 143 6.03 -9.63 0.25
N SER A 144 4.72 -9.34 0.21
CA SER A 144 4.14 -8.49 -0.84
C SER A 144 4.80 -7.10 -0.93
N ASN A 145 5.03 -6.39 0.18
CA ASN A 145 5.68 -5.08 0.19
C ASN A 145 7.14 -5.16 -0.28
N GLN A 146 7.89 -6.15 0.20
CA GLN A 146 9.29 -6.35 -0.20
C GLN A 146 9.42 -6.70 -1.69
N ILE A 147 8.47 -7.48 -2.19
CA ILE A 147 8.38 -7.90 -3.59
C ILE A 147 8.02 -6.72 -4.49
N ALA A 148 7.06 -5.88 -4.09
CA ALA A 148 6.76 -4.62 -4.77
C ALA A 148 8.02 -3.75 -4.88
N SER A 149 8.72 -3.52 -3.76
CA SER A 149 9.95 -2.71 -3.73
C SER A 149 11.05 -3.29 -4.63
N ARG A 150 11.29 -4.61 -4.56
CA ARG A 150 12.27 -5.29 -5.43
C ARG A 150 11.91 -5.20 -6.91
N PHE A 151 10.64 -5.38 -7.25
CA PHE A 151 10.15 -5.26 -8.62
C PHE A 151 10.35 -3.83 -9.15
N LEU A 152 9.84 -2.82 -8.43
CA LEU A 152 9.94 -1.41 -8.81
C LEU A 152 11.40 -0.97 -8.94
N LYS A 153 12.27 -1.37 -8.01
CA LYS A 153 13.71 -1.12 -8.09
C LYS A 153 14.33 -1.72 -9.35
N ARG A 154 13.97 -2.96 -9.71
CA ARG A 154 14.43 -3.59 -10.97
C ARG A 154 13.92 -2.85 -12.20
N CYS A 155 12.73 -2.26 -12.12
CA CYS A 155 12.15 -1.42 -13.17
C CYS A 155 12.76 -0.01 -13.24
N GLY A 156 13.67 0.35 -12.33
CA GLY A 156 14.34 1.65 -12.30
C GLY A 156 13.54 2.76 -11.62
N VAL A 157 12.54 2.41 -10.80
CA VAL A 157 11.77 3.39 -10.03
C VAL A 157 12.62 3.96 -8.90
N ASP A 158 12.57 5.29 -8.73
CA ASP A 158 13.29 6.01 -7.68
C ASP A 158 12.77 5.63 -6.29
N SER A 159 13.66 5.48 -5.31
CA SER A 159 13.28 5.04 -3.95
C SER A 159 12.34 6.01 -3.24
N ARG A 160 12.41 7.32 -3.52
CA ARG A 160 11.49 8.32 -2.92
C ARG A 160 10.04 8.14 -3.39
N THR A 161 9.85 7.46 -4.51
CA THR A 161 8.52 7.08 -4.99
C THR A 161 8.00 5.86 -4.23
N MET A 162 8.87 4.97 -3.76
CA MET A 162 8.50 3.73 -3.07
C MET A 162 8.17 3.96 -1.59
N ASP A 163 8.82 4.90 -0.92
CA ASP A 163 8.70 5.12 0.54
C ASP A 163 7.67 6.21 0.92
N PHE A 164 6.64 6.42 0.09
CA PHE A 164 5.71 7.54 0.25
C PHE A 164 4.51 7.28 1.18
N ILE A 165 4.17 6.01 1.43
CA ILE A 165 3.27 5.60 2.53
C ILE A 165 4.19 5.07 3.63
N PRO A 166 4.02 5.51 4.90
CA PRO A 166 4.79 4.98 6.02
C PRO A 166 4.76 3.44 6.04
N PRO A 167 5.92 2.77 6.00
CA PRO A 167 5.97 1.32 6.06
C PRO A 167 5.33 0.81 7.35
N VAL A 168 4.57 -0.29 7.27
CA VAL A 168 3.90 -0.87 8.45
C VAL A 168 4.94 -1.23 9.53
N GLU A 169 6.15 -1.67 9.14
CA GLU A 169 7.21 -2.00 10.09
C GLU A 169 7.69 -0.79 10.90
N ASP A 170 7.66 0.41 10.31
CA ASP A 170 7.99 1.68 10.96
C ASP A 170 6.91 2.08 11.97
N ILE A 171 5.63 1.87 11.63
CA ILE A 171 4.49 2.17 12.51
C ILE A 171 4.44 1.23 13.71
N ILE A 172 4.66 -0.07 13.51
CA ILE A 172 4.52 -1.08 14.58
C ILE A 172 5.82 -1.32 15.37
N GLY A 173 6.85 -0.49 15.15
CA GLY A 173 8.09 -0.50 15.94
C GLY A 173 8.97 -1.74 15.73
N ILE A 174 8.95 -2.29 14.52
CA ILE A 174 9.87 -3.38 14.11
C ILE A 174 11.12 -2.81 13.43
N SER A 175 10.99 -1.65 12.79
CA SER A 175 12.12 -0.98 12.15
C SER A 175 12.87 -0.06 13.12
N LYS A 176 14.09 0.32 12.73
CA LYS A 176 14.91 1.33 13.42
C LYS A 176 14.30 2.74 13.38
N LYS A 177 13.35 3.00 12.46
CA LYS A 177 12.72 4.31 12.28
C LYS A 177 11.26 4.21 12.74
N THR A 178 11.04 4.18 14.05
CA THR A 178 9.68 4.07 14.58
C THR A 178 8.89 5.37 14.43
N ILE A 179 7.73 5.29 13.78
CA ILE A 179 6.78 6.38 13.60
C ILE A 179 5.69 6.25 14.66
N THR A 180 5.78 7.08 15.70
CA THR A 180 4.85 7.10 16.84
C THR A 180 3.97 8.35 16.88
N GLU A 181 4.29 9.34 16.06
CA GLU A 181 3.84 10.73 16.16
C GLU A 181 3.61 11.29 14.75
N ILE A 182 2.57 12.10 14.61
CA ILE A 182 2.15 12.66 13.31
C ILE A 182 3.17 13.69 12.78
N GLU A 183 3.89 14.35 13.68
CA GLU A 183 4.91 15.36 13.40
C GLU A 183 6.12 14.78 12.65
N LYS A 184 6.26 13.45 12.64
CA LYS A 184 7.29 12.74 11.87
C LYS A 184 6.88 12.48 10.42
N LEU A 185 5.65 12.83 10.04
CA LEU A 185 5.09 12.62 8.71
C LEU A 185 4.98 13.94 7.94
N SER A 186 5.33 13.88 6.66
CA SER A 186 4.99 14.95 5.71
C SER A 186 3.48 15.01 5.46
N LEU A 187 2.98 16.16 5.01
CA LEU A 187 1.57 16.30 4.63
C LEU A 187 1.18 15.29 3.54
N GLU A 188 2.07 15.05 2.57
CA GLU A 188 1.86 14.08 1.51
C GLU A 188 1.76 12.64 2.03
N GLN A 189 2.55 12.28 3.04
CA GLN A 189 2.45 10.98 3.71
C GLN A 189 1.13 10.83 4.46
N ILE A 190 0.69 11.88 5.17
CA ILE A 190 -0.60 11.91 5.88
C ILE A 190 -1.76 11.73 4.89
N ILE A 191 -1.75 12.48 3.77
CA ILE A 191 -2.79 12.37 2.74
C ILE A 191 -2.77 10.96 2.12
N ALA A 192 -1.59 10.43 1.81
CA ALA A 192 -1.43 9.10 1.21
C ALA A 192 -1.94 7.99 2.12
N ASP A 193 -1.60 7.99 3.42
CA ASP A 193 -2.03 6.95 4.35
C ASP A 193 -3.54 7.01 4.61
N VAL A 194 -4.08 8.23 4.81
CA VAL A 194 -5.53 8.42 4.97
C VAL A 194 -6.26 7.98 3.69
N ALA A 195 -5.79 8.36 2.51
CA ALA A 195 -6.42 7.97 1.25
C ALA A 195 -6.35 6.46 0.99
N ASN A 196 -5.25 5.79 1.36
CA ASN A 196 -5.11 4.34 1.28
C ASN A 196 -6.08 3.61 2.24
N ASN A 197 -6.19 4.08 3.49
CA ASN A 197 -7.09 3.47 4.47
C ASN A 197 -8.57 3.75 4.16
N LEU A 198 -8.90 4.97 3.73
CA LEU A 198 -10.28 5.37 3.42
C LEU A 198 -10.74 4.98 2.01
N GLY A 199 -9.81 4.77 1.07
CA GLY A 199 -10.07 4.30 -0.28
C GLY A 199 -10.37 2.80 -0.40
N GLN A 200 -10.76 2.14 0.71
CA GLN A 200 -11.06 0.71 0.74
C GLN A 200 -12.45 0.45 0.12
N PRO A 201 -12.53 -0.27 -1.00
CA PRO A 201 -13.80 -0.54 -1.64
C PRO A 201 -14.58 -1.65 -0.94
N LYS A 202 -15.90 -1.65 -1.10
CA LYS A 202 -16.81 -2.76 -0.78
C LYS A 202 -17.88 -2.88 -1.86
N LEU A 203 -18.53 -4.04 -1.96
CA LEU A 203 -19.74 -4.18 -2.77
C LEU A 203 -20.96 -3.85 -1.91
N ASN A 204 -21.92 -3.11 -2.47
CA ASN A 204 -23.25 -3.00 -1.87
C ASN A 204 -24.11 -4.23 -2.23
N LEU A 205 -25.35 -4.27 -1.73
CA LEU A 205 -26.29 -5.38 -2.00
C LEU A 205 -26.61 -5.57 -3.48
N SER A 206 -26.50 -4.51 -4.29
CA SER A 206 -26.68 -4.53 -5.74
C SER A 206 -25.43 -4.97 -6.50
N GLY A 207 -24.34 -5.32 -5.81
CA GLY A 207 -23.07 -5.69 -6.41
C GLY A 207 -22.26 -4.50 -6.93
N GLU A 208 -22.65 -3.25 -6.63
CA GLU A 208 -21.92 -2.06 -7.06
C GLU A 208 -20.77 -1.74 -6.10
N ILE A 209 -19.67 -1.23 -6.67
CA ILE A 209 -18.52 -0.76 -5.91
C ILE A 209 -18.87 0.55 -5.19
N THR A 210 -18.70 0.55 -3.88
CA THR A 210 -18.81 1.70 -2.99
C THR A 210 -17.60 1.76 -2.05
N ILE A 211 -17.55 2.77 -1.19
CA ILE A 211 -16.46 2.99 -0.23
C ILE A 211 -16.92 2.51 1.15
N LYS A 212 -16.03 1.82 1.89
CA LYS A 212 -16.27 1.51 3.31
C LYS A 212 -16.35 2.81 4.12
N ASP A 213 -17.32 2.92 5.01
CA ASP A 213 -17.34 4.05 5.94
C ASP A 213 -16.18 3.98 6.94
N THR A 214 -15.91 5.11 7.60
CA THR A 214 -14.79 5.24 8.55
C THR A 214 -14.84 4.21 9.68
N ASN A 215 -16.03 3.83 10.16
CA ASN A 215 -16.17 2.85 11.24
C ASN A 215 -15.88 1.44 10.75
N GLU A 216 -16.33 1.08 9.54
CA GLU A 216 -16.00 -0.17 8.87
C GLU A 216 -14.49 -0.30 8.64
N ILE A 217 -13.80 0.81 8.32
CA ILE A 217 -12.35 0.83 8.12
C ILE A 217 -11.62 0.60 9.44
N ILE A 218 -12.04 1.24 10.52
CA ILE A 218 -11.49 0.98 11.86
C ILE A 218 -11.74 -0.47 12.27
N GLY A 219 -12.92 -1.03 11.96
CA GLY A 219 -13.22 -2.44 12.15
C GLY A 219 -12.33 -3.37 11.32
N PHE A 220 -12.05 -3.00 10.06
CA PHE A 220 -11.15 -3.75 9.18
C PHE A 220 -9.69 -3.68 9.65
N ALA A 221 -9.22 -2.53 10.15
CA ALA A 221 -7.90 -2.41 10.76
C ALA A 221 -7.76 -3.36 11.96
N LYS A 222 -8.86 -3.61 12.69
CA LYS A 222 -8.92 -4.59 13.80
C LYS A 222 -8.73 -6.06 13.36
N THR A 223 -8.83 -6.39 12.08
CA THR A 223 -8.62 -7.76 11.58
C THR A 223 -7.25 -7.98 10.93
N GLN A 224 -6.43 -6.94 10.78
CA GLN A 224 -5.10 -7.02 10.15
C GLN A 224 -4.18 -8.12 10.72
N PRO A 225 -4.07 -8.37 12.05
CA PRO A 225 -3.23 -9.43 12.60
C PRO A 225 -3.64 -10.83 12.11
N GLN A 226 -4.93 -11.04 11.81
CA GLN A 226 -5.44 -12.32 11.33
C GLN A 226 -4.89 -12.65 9.93
N ARG A 227 -4.44 -11.65 9.16
CA ARG A 227 -3.79 -11.82 7.85
C ARG A 227 -2.41 -12.46 7.95
N TYR A 228 -1.84 -12.55 9.16
CA TYR A 228 -0.55 -13.17 9.45
C TYR A 228 -0.72 -14.57 10.08
N THR A 229 -1.93 -15.14 10.07
CA THR A 229 -2.19 -16.47 10.64
C THR A 229 -1.46 -17.55 9.82
N GLY A 230 -0.70 -18.43 10.49
CA GLY A 230 0.13 -19.43 9.82
C GLY A 230 1.55 -18.98 9.46
N GLY A 231 2.06 -17.92 10.10
CA GLY A 231 3.44 -17.47 9.95
C GLY A 231 4.46 -18.60 10.12
N VAL A 232 5.35 -18.72 9.14
CA VAL A 232 6.50 -19.66 9.15
C VAL A 232 7.82 -18.87 9.16
N TRP A 233 7.73 -17.56 8.97
CA TRP A 233 8.85 -16.65 8.81
C TRP A 233 8.96 -15.74 10.01
N ILE A 234 10.18 -15.48 10.46
CA ILE A 234 10.31 -14.68 11.66
C ILE A 234 9.86 -13.23 11.46
N ASN A 235 10.04 -12.63 10.27
CA ASN A 235 9.49 -11.30 10.02
C ASN A 235 7.95 -11.28 10.09
N GLU A 236 7.27 -12.32 9.59
CA GLU A 236 5.82 -12.47 9.71
C GLU A 236 5.38 -12.73 11.15
N ASP A 237 6.10 -13.58 11.88
CA ASP A 237 5.83 -13.89 13.30
C ASP A 237 6.14 -12.68 14.20
N LEU A 238 7.15 -11.88 13.87
CA LEU A 238 7.47 -10.62 14.54
C LEU A 238 6.40 -9.57 14.24
N ALA A 239 5.96 -9.44 12.99
CA ALA A 239 4.85 -8.56 12.62
C ALA A 239 3.57 -8.96 13.32
N LYS A 240 3.24 -10.25 13.33
CA LYS A 240 2.09 -10.79 14.06
C LYS A 240 2.20 -10.49 15.55
N ARG A 241 3.34 -10.76 16.19
CA ARG A 241 3.55 -10.47 17.61
C ARG A 241 3.50 -8.97 17.91
N ALA A 242 4.11 -8.11 17.10
CA ALA A 242 4.03 -6.66 17.27
C ALA A 242 2.57 -6.17 17.16
N LEU A 243 1.82 -6.70 16.20
CA LEU A 243 0.42 -6.37 16.01
C LEU A 243 -0.48 -6.89 17.15
N SER A 244 -0.21 -8.08 17.69
CA SER A 244 -1.05 -8.74 18.70
C SER A 244 -0.66 -8.46 20.16
N GLU A 245 0.64 -8.43 20.49
CA GLU A 245 1.14 -8.36 21.88
C GLU A 245 1.55 -6.95 22.30
N ARG A 246 1.90 -6.08 21.34
CA ARG A 246 2.42 -4.73 21.62
C ARG A 246 1.43 -3.61 21.35
N ASN A 247 0.15 -3.92 21.19
CA ASN A 247 -0.87 -2.97 20.77
C ASN A 247 -0.55 -2.26 19.42
N GLY A 248 0.30 -2.85 18.55
CA GLY A 248 0.68 -2.21 17.28
C GLY A 248 -0.51 -1.93 16.36
N GLN A 249 -1.54 -2.77 16.44
CA GLN A 249 -2.82 -2.51 15.79
C GLN A 249 -3.53 -1.26 16.32
N TYR A 250 -3.56 -1.09 17.64
CA TYR A 250 -4.12 0.10 18.27
C TYR A 250 -3.30 1.34 17.87
N MET A 251 -1.97 1.24 17.85
CA MET A 251 -1.09 2.33 17.40
C MET A 251 -1.36 2.72 15.95
N THR A 252 -1.53 1.75 15.04
CA THR A 252 -1.88 2.02 13.63
C THR A 252 -3.23 2.73 13.51
N ILE A 253 -4.24 2.27 14.27
CA ILE A 253 -5.57 2.91 14.30
C ILE A 253 -5.50 4.31 14.90
N GLU A 254 -4.71 4.50 15.96
CA GLU A 254 -4.56 5.79 16.61
C GLU A 254 -3.80 6.80 15.74
N LEU A 255 -2.77 6.36 15.01
CA LEU A 255 -2.07 7.19 14.04
C LEU A 255 -3.04 7.66 12.94
N LEU A 256 -3.80 6.76 12.34
CA LEU A 256 -4.83 7.12 11.35
C LEU A 256 -5.85 8.12 11.92
N ARG A 257 -6.29 7.94 13.17
CA ARG A 257 -7.20 8.90 13.84
C ARG A 257 -6.55 10.27 14.04
N LYS A 258 -5.26 10.32 14.40
CA LYS A 258 -4.51 11.56 14.56
C LYS A 258 -4.35 12.28 13.22
N GLU A 259 -4.01 11.56 12.17
CA GLU A 259 -3.93 12.06 10.79
C GLU A 259 -5.25 12.65 10.32
N MET A 260 -6.35 11.91 10.51
CA MET A 260 -7.68 12.41 10.19
C MET A 260 -8.06 13.65 11.01
N ALA A 261 -7.79 13.65 12.32
CA ALA A 261 -8.08 14.78 13.18
C ALA A 261 -7.27 16.02 12.79
N PHE A 262 -6.01 15.84 12.39
CA PHE A 262 -5.14 16.90 11.88
C PHE A 262 -5.70 17.51 10.59
N LEU A 263 -5.99 16.68 9.57
CA LEU A 263 -6.58 17.15 8.31
C LEU A 263 -7.91 17.89 8.52
N TYR A 264 -8.73 17.44 9.46
CA TYR A 264 -9.96 18.14 9.83
C TYR A 264 -9.70 19.49 10.52
N LYS A 265 -8.82 19.53 11.52
CA LYS A 265 -8.56 20.75 12.31
C LYS A 265 -7.88 21.84 11.49
N GLU A 266 -6.81 21.48 10.78
CA GLU A 266 -5.97 22.42 10.03
C GLU A 266 -6.61 22.81 8.70
N TYR A 267 -7.15 21.84 7.95
CA TYR A 267 -7.58 22.05 6.56
C TYR A 267 -9.08 21.85 6.31
N LYS A 268 -9.87 21.61 7.36
CA LYS A 268 -11.34 21.45 7.29
C LYS A 268 -11.79 20.29 6.39
N VAL A 269 -10.98 19.22 6.32
CA VAL A 269 -11.32 18.00 5.57
C VAL A 269 -12.45 17.24 6.27
N ASP A 270 -13.69 17.43 5.81
CA ASP A 270 -14.84 16.62 6.22
C ASP A 270 -14.83 15.27 5.48
N PHE A 271 -14.55 14.18 6.19
CA PHE A 271 -14.40 12.85 5.60
C PHE A 271 -15.68 12.28 5.00
N ARG A 272 -16.86 12.64 5.53
CA ARG A 272 -18.13 12.18 4.96
C ARG A 272 -18.37 12.82 3.60
N ARG A 273 -18.15 14.14 3.50
CA ARG A 273 -18.25 14.87 2.23
C ARG A 273 -17.17 14.45 1.25
N THR A 274 -15.95 14.20 1.74
CA THR A 274 -14.82 13.73 0.93
C THR A 274 -15.10 12.35 0.35
N GLN A 275 -15.68 11.43 1.12
CA GLN A 275 -16.08 10.10 0.65
C GLN A 275 -17.13 10.20 -0.48
N ILE A 276 -18.14 11.05 -0.35
CA ILE A 276 -19.18 11.25 -1.39
C ILE A 276 -18.54 11.75 -2.69
N LYS A 277 -17.75 12.83 -2.62
CA LYS A 277 -17.05 13.39 -3.78
C LYS A 277 -16.09 12.40 -4.44
N THR A 278 -15.36 11.62 -3.62
CA THR A 278 -14.46 10.58 -4.12
C THR A 278 -15.22 9.51 -4.89
N LEU A 279 -16.36 9.06 -4.36
CA LEU A 279 -17.20 8.08 -5.05
C LEU A 279 -17.75 8.61 -6.38
N GLU A 280 -18.14 9.88 -6.44
CA GLU A 280 -18.54 10.55 -7.68
C GLU A 280 -17.40 10.57 -8.72
N LYS A 281 -16.18 10.93 -8.30
CA LYS A 281 -14.98 10.91 -9.16
C LYS A 281 -14.64 9.50 -9.64
N PHE A 282 -14.67 8.51 -8.74
CA PHE A 282 -14.44 7.11 -9.08
C PHE A 282 -15.44 6.59 -10.10
N ARG A 283 -16.70 7.03 -10.01
CA ARG A 283 -17.78 6.61 -10.92
C ARG A 283 -17.68 7.22 -12.33
N LYS A 284 -16.76 8.17 -12.57
CA LYS A 284 -16.52 8.72 -13.92
C LYS A 284 -16.12 7.61 -14.90
N PRO A 285 -16.52 7.71 -16.19
CA PRO A 285 -16.23 6.67 -17.19
C PRO A 285 -14.75 6.30 -17.31
N LYS A 286 -13.84 7.29 -17.24
CA LYS A 286 -12.38 7.07 -17.29
C LYS A 286 -11.92 6.02 -16.26
N ASN A 287 -12.35 6.16 -15.01
CA ASN A 287 -11.96 5.29 -13.91
C ASN A 287 -12.67 3.93 -13.95
N LYS A 288 -13.98 3.92 -14.27
CA LYS A 288 -14.73 2.68 -14.48
C LYS A 288 -14.12 1.83 -15.59
N ASN A 289 -13.71 2.44 -16.69
CA ASN A 289 -13.10 1.71 -17.81
C ASN A 289 -11.78 1.06 -17.40
N ILE A 290 -10.92 1.75 -16.64
CA ILE A 290 -9.67 1.17 -16.11
C ILE A 290 -9.97 -0.06 -15.26
N VAL A 291 -10.89 0.04 -14.29
CA VAL A 291 -11.26 -1.10 -13.41
C VAL A 291 -11.83 -2.27 -14.22
N ASN A 292 -12.74 -2.00 -15.15
CA ASN A 292 -13.34 -3.03 -16.00
C ASN A 292 -12.30 -3.74 -16.87
N GLU A 293 -11.35 -3.01 -17.45
CA GLU A 293 -10.27 -3.59 -18.23
C GLU A 293 -9.36 -4.49 -17.37
N LEU A 294 -8.98 -4.03 -16.18
CA LEU A 294 -8.16 -4.82 -15.25
C LEU A 294 -8.86 -6.12 -14.83
N GLN A 295 -10.17 -6.05 -14.54
CA GLN A 295 -10.98 -7.22 -14.21
C GLN A 295 -11.06 -8.20 -15.39
N LYS A 296 -11.29 -7.72 -16.62
CA LYS A 296 -11.31 -8.57 -17.81
C LYS A 296 -9.99 -9.28 -18.05
N LEU A 297 -8.87 -8.57 -17.93
CA LEU A 297 -7.53 -9.13 -18.09
C LEU A 297 -7.24 -10.20 -17.03
N THR A 298 -7.69 -9.98 -15.80
CA THR A 298 -7.53 -10.96 -14.70
C THR A 298 -8.32 -12.24 -14.97
N ASN A 299 -9.56 -12.12 -15.45
CA ASN A 299 -10.47 -13.26 -15.68
C ASN A 299 -10.20 -14.05 -16.97
N SER A 300 -9.26 -13.58 -17.81
CA SER A 300 -8.92 -14.23 -19.08
C SER A 300 -7.77 -15.24 -18.95
N ASN A 301 -7.23 -15.43 -17.73
CA ASN A 301 -6.13 -16.33 -17.39
C ASN A 301 -6.59 -17.52 -16.53
#